data_AF-A0A2A3C3G5-F1
#
_entry.id   AF-A0A2A3C3G5-F1
#
_cell.length_a   1.000
_cell.length_b   1.000
_cell.length_c   1.000
_cell.angle_alpha   90.00
_cell.angle_beta   90.00
_cell.angle_gamma   90.00
#
_symmetry.space_group_name_H-M   'P 1'
#
loop_
_entity.id
_entity.type
_entity.pdbx_description
1 polymer ?
#
loop_
_entity_poly.entity_id
_entity_poly.type
_entity_poly.pdbx_seq_one_letter_code
_entity_poly.pdbx_strand_id
1 'polypeptide(L)' 'MTFPYDADAERGAEWAALFAEGAPEIAFHYCADAIDPRSVKYLGVWHPPTDISAKYPNL' A
#
# COMPACT_ATOMS: atom_id res chain seq x y z
N MET A 1 -1.79 10.56 -1.44
CA MET A 1 -2.65 9.38 -1.19
C MET A 1 -1.73 8.17 -1.13
N THR A 2 -1.89 7.26 -0.18
CA THR A 2 -0.89 6.21 0.08
C THR A 2 -1.42 4.81 -0.18
N PHE A 3 -0.61 3.99 -0.85
CA PHE A 3 -0.84 2.57 -1.15
C PHE A 3 0.24 1.71 -0.47
N PRO A 4 -0.04 1.08 0.68
CA PRO A 4 0.83 0.07 1.26
C PRO A 4 0.70 -1.23 0.47
N TYR A 5 1.84 -1.80 0.10
CA TYR A 5 1.92 -3.13 -0.49
C TYR A 5 2.59 -4.10 0.48
N ASP A 6 1.85 -5.13 0.90
CA ASP A 6 2.33 -6.19 1.79
C ASP A 6 2.24 -7.52 1.03
N ALA A 7 3.27 -7.78 0.22
CA ALA A 7 3.45 -8.98 -0.58
C ALA A 7 4.93 -9.13 -0.96
N ASP A 8 5.22 -10.00 -1.94
CA ASP A 8 6.59 -10.33 -2.37
C ASP A 8 7.38 -9.09 -2.84
N ALA A 9 8.65 -8.99 -2.41
CA ALA A 9 9.54 -7.87 -2.73
C ALA A 9 9.77 -7.70 -4.23
N GLU A 10 9.85 -8.81 -4.95
CA GLU A 10 10.09 -8.81 -6.40
C GLU A 10 8.90 -8.21 -7.15
N ARG A 11 7.67 -8.55 -6.73
CA ARG A 11 6.45 -7.93 -7.25
C ARG A 11 6.26 -6.50 -6.77
N GLY A 12 6.69 -6.18 -5.54
CA GLY A 12 6.65 -4.83 -5.01
C GLY A 12 7.43 -3.83 -5.87
N ALA A 13 8.58 -4.25 -6.41
CA ALA A 13 9.40 -3.42 -7.31
C ALA A 13 8.72 -3.18 -8.66
N GLU A 14 8.11 -4.21 -9.26
CA GLU A 14 7.32 -4.10 -10.49
C GLU A 14 6.14 -3.14 -10.32
N TRP A 15 5.40 -3.27 -9.21
CA TRP A 15 4.29 -2.37 -8.90
C TRP A 15 4.76 -0.93 -8.66
N ALA A 16 5.90 -0.73 -7.99
CA ALA A 16 6.47 0.61 -7.80
C ALA A 16 6.81 1.28 -9.14
N ALA A 17 7.37 0.53 -10.11
CA ALA A 17 7.63 1.05 -11.45
C ALA A 17 6.33 1.43 -12.17
N LEU A 18 5.32 0.56 -12.14
CA LEU A 18 4.01 0.82 -12.74
C LEU A 18 3.30 2.03 -12.13
N PHE A 19 3.37 2.20 -10.80
CA PHE A 19 2.82 3.38 -10.14
C PHE A 19 3.60 4.65 -10.49
N ALA A 20 4.93 4.58 -10.60
CA ALA A 20 5.73 5.72 -11.02
C ALA A 20 5.41 6.18 -12.45
N GLU A 21 5.10 5.25 -13.36
CA GLU A 21 4.75 5.57 -14.76
C GLU A 21 3.27 5.95 -14.94
N GLY A 22 2.36 5.21 -14.31
CA GLY A 22 0.92 5.32 -14.54
C GLY A 22 0.16 6.21 -13.56
N ALA A 23 0.68 6.41 -12.35
CA ALA A 23 0.01 7.17 -11.29
C ALA A 23 1.01 7.77 -10.28
N PRO A 24 1.91 8.69 -10.71
CA PRO A 24 2.96 9.24 -9.86
C PRO A 24 2.44 10.06 -8.67
N GLU A 25 1.16 10.44 -8.67
CA GLU A 25 0.47 11.10 -7.56
C GLU A 25 0.13 10.15 -6.38
N ILE A 26 0.21 8.84 -6.61
CA ILE A 26 -0.02 7.82 -5.58
C ILE A 26 1.32 7.44 -4.96
N ALA A 27 1.47 7.73 -3.67
CA ALA A 27 2.64 7.33 -2.92
C ALA A 27 2.55 5.82 -2.64
N PHE A 28 3.24 5.04 -3.48
CA PHE A 28 3.40 3.59 -3.30
C PHE A 28 4.52 3.31 -2.30
N HIS A 29 4.25 2.50 -1.29
CA HIS A 29 5.22 2.14 -0.26
C HIS A 29 5.27 0.61 -0.09
N TYR A 30 6.47 0.05 -0.26
CA TYR A 30 6.76 -1.35 0.04
C TYR A 30 7.03 -1.50 1.54
N CYS A 31 6.24 -2.35 2.21
CA CYS A 31 6.28 -2.59 3.65
C CYS A 31 5.75 -1.41 4.51
N ALA A 32 4.61 -1.63 5.16
CA ALA A 32 3.74 -0.59 5.72
C ALA A 32 4.09 -0.16 7.16
N ASP A 33 5.23 -0.58 7.73
CA ASP A 33 5.50 -0.40 9.16
C ASP A 33 5.64 1.08 9.58
N ALA A 34 5.99 1.97 8.63
CA ALA A 34 6.20 3.40 8.88
C ALA A 34 5.09 4.31 8.32
N ILE A 35 3.96 3.78 7.86
CA ILE A 35 2.90 4.58 7.24
C ILE A 35 1.83 4.94 8.26
N ASP A 36 1.44 6.21 8.31
CA ASP A 36 0.28 6.64 9.08
C ASP A 36 -1.00 5.94 8.57
N PRO A 37 -1.68 5.13 9.41
CA PRO A 37 -2.80 4.32 8.94
C PRO A 37 -4.02 5.13 8.48
N ARG A 38 -4.13 6.39 8.88
CA ARG A 38 -5.19 7.30 8.41
C ARG A 38 -4.88 7.88 7.03
N SER A 39 -3.63 7.86 6.60
CA SER A 39 -3.22 8.35 5.27
C SER A 39 -3.38 7.29 4.16
N VAL A 40 -3.64 6.05 4.55
CA VAL A 40 -3.91 4.92 3.66
C VAL A 40 -5.31 5.05 3.07
N LYS A 41 -5.40 5.09 1.73
CA LYS A 41 -6.66 5.13 0.97
C LYS A 41 -6.85 3.92 0.06
N TYR A 42 -5.77 3.17 -0.17
CA TYR A 42 -5.76 1.98 -1.00
C TYR A 42 -4.81 0.99 -0.36
N LEU A 43 -5.10 -0.31 -0.42
CA LEU A 43 -4.31 -1.35 0.23
C LEU A 43 -4.13 -2.52 -0.74
N GLY A 44 -2.89 -2.87 -1.04
CA GLY A 44 -2.53 -4.05 -1.82
C GLY A 44 -1.98 -5.13 -0.90
N VAL A 45 -2.82 -6.08 -0.50
CA VAL A 45 -2.45 -7.18 0.39
C VAL A 45 -2.89 -8.51 -0.21
N TRP A 46 -2.04 -9.53 -0.14
CA TRP A 46 -2.43 -10.88 -0.53
C TRP A 46 -3.20 -11.60 0.59
N HIS A 47 -2.76 -11.42 1.83
CA HIS A 47 -3.45 -11.90 3.03
C HIS A 47 -3.94 -10.71 3.85
N PRO A 48 -5.20 -10.29 3.68
CA PRO A 48 -5.75 -9.19 4.45
C PRO A 48 -5.76 -9.51 5.95
N PRO A 49 -5.35 -8.57 6.83
CA PRO A 49 -5.54 -8.75 8.26
C PRO A 49 -7.04 -8.78 8.58
N THR A 50 -7.44 -9.53 9.61
CA THR A 50 -8.86 -9.69 9.97
C THR A 50 -9.50 -8.36 10.42
N ASP A 51 -8.67 -7.41 10.85
CA ASP A 51 -9.06 -6.14 11.46
C ASP A 51 -8.70 -4.93 10.56
N ILE A 52 -8.82 -5.09 9.22
CA ILE A 52 -8.49 -4.02 8.25
C ILE A 52 -9.14 -2.69 8.62
N SER A 53 -10.43 -2.69 8.94
CA SER A 53 -11.19 -1.46 9.19
C SER A 53 -10.73 -0.72 10.45
N ALA A 54 -10.20 -1.42 11.45
CA ALA A 54 -9.66 -0.78 12.64
C ALA A 54 -8.18 -0.41 12.47
N LYS A 55 -7.41 -1.18 11.67
CA LYS A 55 -6.02 -0.83 11.33
C LYS A 55 -5.92 0.34 10.35
N TYR A 56 -6.82 0.43 9.36
CA TYR A 56 -6.84 1.47 8.33
C TYR A 56 -8.23 2.12 8.25
N PRO A 57 -8.51 3.11 9.11
CA PRO A 57 -9.86 3.68 9.25
C PRO A 57 -10.33 4.50 8.04
N ASN A 58 -9.43 4.85 7.12
CA ASN A 58 -9.71 5.65 5.93
C ASN A 58 -9.59 4.87 4.61
N LEU A 59 -9.48 3.54 4.71
CA LEU A 59 -9.43 2.62 3.58
C LEU A 59 -10.81 2.44 2.93
#